data_AF-F3FQC4-F1
#
_entry.id   AF-F3FQC4-F1
#
_cell.length_a   1.000
_cell.length_b   1.000
_cell.length_c   1.000
_cell.angle_alpha   90.00
_cell.angle_beta   90.00
_cell.angle_gamma   90.00
#
_symmetry.space_group_name_H-M   'P 1'
#
loop_
_entity.id
_entity.type
_entity.pdbx_description
1 polymer ?
#
loop_
_entity_poly.entity_id
_entity_poly.type
_entity_poly.pdbx_seq_one_letter_code
_entity_poly.pdbx_strand_id
1 'polypeptide(L)'
;MSLVGSGSPLPAFYAEQALGERDKPNATRDFLDIFNRRLQMLMLPVWRKYRYHAMFTRGATDPFSEQLFALIGLHGQRIRE
;
A
#
# COMPACT_ATOMS: atom_id res chain seq x y z
N MET A 1 -2.23 10.09 -5.50
CA MET A 1 -1.34 10.61 -4.44
C MET A 1 0.04 10.78 -5.04
N SER A 2 0.43 12.02 -5.33
CA SER A 2 1.76 12.32 -5.85
C SER A 2 2.61 12.83 -4.69
N LEU A 3 3.85 12.35 -4.55
CA LEU A 3 4.85 12.93 -3.65
C LEU A 3 5.21 14.38 -4.03
N VAL A 4 4.68 14.88 -5.15
CA VAL A 4 4.92 16.23 -5.65
C VAL A 4 3.56 16.87 -5.93
N GLY A 5 3.20 17.92 -5.17
CA GLY A 5 1.90 18.58 -5.25
C GLY A 5 1.59 19.44 -4.01
N SER A 6 0.48 20.19 -4.03
CA SER A 6 0.11 21.17 -2.99
C SER A 6 -0.07 20.58 -1.58
N GLY A 7 -0.30 19.27 -1.48
CA GLY A 7 -0.39 18.54 -0.20
C GLY A 7 0.83 17.64 0.08
N SER A 8 1.95 17.82 -0.63
CA SER A 8 3.14 17.01 -0.40
C SER A 8 3.81 17.38 0.92
N PRO A 9 4.26 16.38 1.73
CA PRO A 9 5.09 16.63 2.89
C PRO A 9 6.54 17.00 2.53
N LEU A 10 6.91 16.95 1.24
CA LEU A 10 8.25 17.33 0.79
C LEU A 10 8.39 18.87 0.73
N PRO A 11 9.58 19.40 1.04
CA PRO A 11 9.87 20.83 0.85
C PRO A 11 9.56 21.29 -0.57
N ALA A 12 8.96 22.48 -0.69
CA ALA A 12 8.50 23.05 -1.98
C ALA A 12 9.61 23.08 -3.05
N PHE A 13 10.87 23.28 -2.64
CA PHE A 13 12.02 23.27 -3.55
C PHE A 13 12.15 21.98 -4.37
N TYR A 14 11.85 20.82 -3.81
CA TYR A 14 11.88 19.55 -4.56
C TYR A 14 10.76 19.48 -5.61
N ALA A 15 9.61 20.09 -5.32
CA ALA A 15 8.51 20.17 -6.27
C ALA A 15 8.83 21.11 -7.43
N GLU A 16 9.39 22.28 -7.15
CA GLU A 16 9.87 23.22 -8.17
C GLU A 16 10.96 22.58 -9.04
N GLN A 17 11.92 21.88 -8.42
CA GLN A 17 12.95 21.16 -9.16
C GLN A 17 12.33 20.09 -10.06
N ALA A 18 11.39 19.28 -9.57
CA ALA A 18 10.74 18.23 -10.36
C ALA A 18 9.79 18.78 -11.45
N LEU A 19 9.28 20.00 -11.28
CA LEU A 19 8.41 20.72 -12.24
C LEU A 19 9.20 21.54 -13.28
N GLY A 20 10.53 21.61 -13.16
CA GLY A 20 11.42 22.24 -14.14
C GLY A 20 11.25 21.69 -15.57
N GLU A 21 11.88 22.37 -16.54
CA GLU A 21 11.72 22.16 -17.98
C GLU A 21 11.48 20.69 -18.38
N ARG A 22 10.27 20.41 -18.87
CA ARG A 22 9.81 19.06 -19.26
C ARG A 22 10.69 18.39 -20.32
N ASP A 23 11.45 19.18 -21.08
CA ASP A 23 12.34 18.73 -22.16
C ASP A 23 13.75 18.36 -21.67
N LYS A 24 14.09 18.59 -20.39
CA LYS A 24 15.39 18.20 -19.85
C LYS A 24 15.28 16.99 -18.92
N PRO A 25 16.20 16.01 -19.02
CA PRO A 25 16.26 14.92 -18.07
C PRO A 25 16.49 15.50 -16.67
N ASN A 26 15.64 15.11 -15.74
CA ASN A 26 15.59 15.66 -14.40
C ASN A 26 15.80 14.56 -13.39
N ALA A 27 17.06 14.41 -12.95
CA ALA A 27 17.46 13.36 -12.03
C ALA A 27 16.66 13.37 -10.71
N THR A 28 16.24 14.55 -10.25
CA THR A 28 15.40 14.69 -9.05
C THR A 28 14.01 14.08 -9.27
N ARG A 29 13.41 14.32 -10.45
CA ARG A 29 12.12 13.73 -10.82
C ARG A 29 12.22 12.22 -10.95
N ASP A 30 13.26 11.72 -11.63
CA ASP A 30 13.46 10.28 -11.85
C ASP A 30 13.70 9.55 -10.53
N PHE A 31 14.47 10.15 -9.61
CA PHE A 31 14.66 9.63 -8.26
C PHE A 31 13.34 9.56 -7.49
N LEU A 32 12.56 10.64 -7.49
CA LEU A 32 11.26 10.68 -6.81
C LEU A 32 10.24 9.71 -7.42
N ASP A 33 10.34 9.42 -8.72
CA ASP A 33 9.44 8.49 -9.39
C ASP A 33 9.59 7.04 -8.89
N ILE A 34 10.80 6.63 -8.52
CA ILE A 34 11.07 5.32 -7.89
C ILE A 34 10.23 5.15 -6.61
N PHE A 35 10.20 6.18 -5.76
CA PHE A 35 9.43 6.15 -4.52
C PHE A 35 7.93 6.25 -4.78
N ASN A 36 7.52 7.14 -5.69
CA ASN A 36 6.11 7.28 -6.08
C ASN A 36 5.53 5.95 -6.59
N ARG A 37 6.24 5.27 -7.49
CA ARG A 37 5.81 3.99 -8.05
C ARG A 37 5.66 2.93 -6.95
N ARG A 38 6.62 2.82 -6.03
CA ARG A 38 6.53 1.89 -4.90
C ARG A 38 5.38 2.24 -3.95
N LEU A 39 5.21 3.51 -3.62
CA LEU A 39 4.13 3.97 -2.75
C LEU A 39 2.76 3.63 -3.35
N GLN A 40 2.55 3.92 -4.64
CA GLN A 40 1.31 3.58 -5.34
C GLN A 40 1.03 2.07 -5.33
N MET A 41 2.05 1.24 -5.58
CA MET A 41 1.91 -0.23 -5.51
C MET A 41 1.58 -0.72 -4.10
N LEU A 42 2.05 -0.03 -3.04
CA LEU A 42 1.79 -0.39 -1.64
C LEU A 42 0.43 0.10 -1.14
N MET A 43 -0.17 1.13 -1.73
CA MET A 43 -1.47 1.64 -1.28
C MET A 43 -2.56 0.57 -1.34
N LEU A 44 -2.62 -0.24 -2.41
CA LEU A 44 -3.61 -1.29 -2.58
C LEU A 44 -3.50 -2.41 -1.53
N PRO A 45 -2.33 -3.05 -1.30
CA PRO A 45 -2.20 -4.08 -0.27
C PRO A 45 -2.36 -3.54 1.15
N VAL A 46 -1.91 -2.32 1.46
CA VAL A 46 -2.16 -1.69 2.78
C VAL A 46 -3.65 -1.49 3.00
N TRP A 47 -4.36 -0.93 2.01
CA TRP A 47 -5.81 -0.76 2.10
C TRP A 47 -6.54 -2.09 2.28
N ARG A 48 -6.10 -3.15 1.57
CA ARG A 48 -6.65 -4.51 1.74
C ARG A 48 -6.36 -5.07 3.15
N LYS A 49 -5.14 -4.92 3.67
CA LYS A 49 -4.71 -5.47 4.96
C LYS A 49 -5.61 -5.04 6.13
N TYR A 50 -6.07 -3.80 6.13
CA TYR A 50 -6.91 -3.27 7.21
C TYR A 50 -8.42 -3.37 6.94
N ARG A 51 -8.85 -3.95 5.81
CA ARG A 51 -10.26 -4.17 5.49
C ARG A 51 -10.61 -5.65 5.46
N TYR A 52 -10.94 -6.18 6.64
CA TYR A 52 -11.39 -7.56 6.84
C TYR A 52 -12.59 -7.93 5.94
N HIS A 53 -13.56 -7.03 5.74
CA HIS A 53 -14.70 -7.26 4.85
C HIS A 53 -14.33 -7.53 3.38
N ALA A 54 -13.15 -7.09 2.91
CA ALA A 54 -12.71 -7.28 1.54
C ALA A 54 -11.84 -8.54 1.34
N MET A 55 -11.29 -9.10 2.42
CA MET A 55 -10.49 -10.35 2.38
C MET A 55 -11.23 -11.57 2.93
N PHE A 56 -12.38 -11.36 3.58
CA PHE A 56 -13.23 -12.45 4.03
C PHE A 56 -13.71 -13.28 2.84
N THR A 57 -13.22 -14.52 2.79
CA THR A 57 -13.69 -15.52 1.82
C THR A 57 -14.73 -16.38 2.52
N ARG A 58 -15.85 -16.69 1.84
CA ARG A 58 -16.87 -17.59 2.40
C ARG A 58 -16.22 -18.91 2.82
N GLY A 59 -16.43 -19.31 4.07
CA GLY A 59 -15.75 -20.46 4.69
C GLY A 59 -14.55 -20.11 5.56
N ALA A 60 -14.20 -18.81 5.68
CA ALA A 60 -13.13 -18.32 6.55
C ALA A 60 -11.77 -19.04 6.29
N THR A 61 -11.50 -19.33 5.02
CA THR A 61 -10.27 -19.96 4.51
C THR A 61 -9.16 -18.96 4.23
N ASP A 62 -9.36 -17.68 4.57
CA ASP A 62 -8.33 -16.67 4.42
C ASP A 62 -7.25 -16.80 5.52
N PRO A 63 -5.97 -16.47 5.22
CA PRO A 63 -4.87 -16.61 6.17
C PRO A 63 -5.05 -15.82 7.47
N PHE A 64 -5.83 -14.73 7.43
CA PHE A 64 -6.13 -13.93 8.62
C PHE A 64 -7.16 -14.63 9.51
N SER A 65 -8.23 -15.18 8.92
CA SER A 65 -9.18 -16.03 9.63
C SER A 65 -8.50 -17.24 10.25
N GLU A 66 -7.55 -17.89 9.55
CA GLU A 66 -6.77 -19.01 10.13
C GLU A 66 -5.95 -18.59 11.35
N GLN A 67 -5.30 -17.43 11.32
CA GLN A 67 -4.59 -16.87 12.46
C GLN A 67 -5.52 -16.52 13.62
N LEU A 68 -6.71 -15.98 13.32
CA LEU A 68 -7.74 -15.69 14.32
C LEU A 68 -8.26 -16.98 14.97
N PHE A 69 -8.52 -18.03 14.17
CA PHE A 69 -8.90 -19.35 14.67
C PHE A 69 -7.80 -19.99 15.54
N ALA A 70 -6.53 -19.81 15.18
CA ALA A 70 -5.42 -20.24 16.02
C ALA A 70 -5.38 -19.49 17.35
N LEU A 71 -5.66 -18.18 17.36
CA LEU A 71 -5.68 -17.37 18.57
C LEU A 71 -6.78 -17.80 19.55
N ILE A 72 -7.95 -18.16 19.05
CA ILE A 72 -9.11 -18.60 19.87
C ILE A 72 -9.11 -20.13 20.12
N GLY A 73 -8.05 -20.85 19.73
CA GLY A 73 -7.90 -22.28 20.00
C GLY A 73 -8.73 -23.20 19.11
N LEU A 74 -9.31 -22.68 18.03
CA LEU A 74 -10.17 -23.40 17.07
C LEU A 74 -9.41 -23.84 15.80
N HIS A 75 -8.08 -23.94 15.85
CA HIS A 75 -7.23 -24.35 14.72
C HIS A 75 -7.42 -25.83 14.31
N GLY A 76 -8.19 -26.62 15.05
CA GLY A 76 -8.44 -28.02 14.73
C GLY A 76 -9.38 -28.19 13.54
N GLN A 77 -8.91 -28.80 12.45
CA GLN A 77 -9.72 -29.24 11.30
C GLN A 77 -11.00 -30.00 11.69
N ARG A 78 -11.05 -30.60 12.89
CA ARG A 78 -12.20 -31.31 13.47
C ARG A 78 -13.40 -30.45 13.89
N ILE A 79 -13.27 -29.12 13.94
CA ILE A 79 -14.38 -28.20 14.33
C ILE A 79 -15.01 -27.52 13.10
N ARG A 80 -14.55 -27.88 11.89
CA ARG A 80 -15.04 -27.32 10.61
C ARG A 80 -16.01 -28.25 9.85
N GLU A 81 -16.47 -29.33 10.49
CA GLU A 81 -17.64 -30.12 10.06
C GLU A 81 -18.92 -29.55 10.70
#